data_AF-A0A6C1QMW5-F1
#
_entry.id   AF-A0A6C1QMW5-F1
#
_cell.length_a   1.000
_cell.length_b   1.000
_cell.length_c   1.000
_cell.angle_alpha   90.00
_cell.angle_beta   90.00
_cell.angle_gamma   90.00
#
_symmetry.space_group_name_H-M   'P 1'
#
loop_
_entity.id
_entity.type
_entity.pdbx_description
1 polymer ?
#
loop_
_entity_poly.entity_id
_entity_poly.type
_entity_poly.pdbx_seq_one_letter_code
_entity_poly.pdbx_strand_id
1 'polypeptide(L)'
;MHAPILQTPGFTVFSAPDSAANRVALIIFLVLIIAIVAASAYSSRGRSGGGPRSGRRGLRRTARRMGLAAHHVQMLNQMVSELRIQQPLRLLTDGEFLTSAVRRMVKRIDSSPIPTEEKENRKALVFQIKRTVAIAQSRSSTVSSTAGLRIGRPIKISTDGTTWYETNVTSNTKSTFGIQVPYDGRGQDILLHRGTEVHVTFSGNGDAKLFRLSTKVAGITRSRNGSSMLLAHSDRVDQSQKRRYPRKEFDHPAFFWPVDVMTLGVGKKAKKQAVVNKYRRGFGRLEDLSAGGCCLRSSSPLAPGTLLKIEFETEDKSRLAVFGKVQTTDRAPGRFGIMHIMFTKVSRSNLNRIQSFVYGVDSDLS
;
A
#
# COMPACT_ATOMS: atom_id res chain seq x y z
N MET A 1 -78.85 -27.25 -49.06
CA MET A 1 -78.29 -26.12 -49.83
C MET A 1 -76.82 -26.41 -50.09
N HIS A 2 -76.50 -26.70 -51.35
CA HIS A 2 -75.16 -27.03 -51.82
C HIS A 2 -74.30 -25.76 -51.97
N ALA A 3 -73.06 -25.80 -51.50
CA ALA A 3 -72.02 -24.85 -51.88
C ALA A 3 -70.81 -25.65 -52.43
N PRO A 4 -70.27 -25.29 -53.61
CA PRO A 4 -69.30 -26.10 -54.34
C PRO A 4 -67.86 -25.89 -53.84
N ILE A 5 -67.10 -26.99 -53.86
CA ILE A 5 -65.66 -27.04 -53.62
C ILE A 5 -64.94 -26.52 -54.88
N LEU A 6 -64.21 -25.41 -54.74
CA LEU A 6 -63.31 -24.88 -55.75
C LEU A 6 -61.98 -25.65 -55.72
N GLN A 7 -61.69 -26.37 -56.80
CA GLN A 7 -60.36 -26.91 -57.09
C GLN A 7 -59.42 -25.77 -57.50
N THR A 8 -58.31 -25.59 -56.78
CA THR A 8 -57.19 -24.74 -57.20
C THR A 8 -56.13 -25.57 -57.95
N PRO A 9 -55.52 -25.03 -59.02
CA PRO A 9 -54.59 -25.75 -59.88
C PRO A 9 -53.23 -25.99 -59.20
N GLY A 10 -52.66 -27.17 -59.46
CA GLY A 10 -51.36 -27.58 -58.95
C GLY A 10 -50.22 -26.70 -59.47
N PHE A 11 -49.43 -26.16 -58.55
CA PHE A 11 -48.16 -25.49 -58.84
C PHE A 11 -47.03 -26.53 -58.91
N THR A 12 -46.48 -26.74 -60.11
CA THR A 12 -45.22 -27.46 -60.33
C THR A 12 -44.04 -26.50 -60.12
N VAL A 13 -43.49 -26.45 -58.90
CA VAL A 13 -42.32 -25.61 -58.56
C VAL A 13 -41.12 -26.51 -58.27
N PHE A 14 -40.59 -27.18 -59.29
CA PHE A 14 -39.19 -27.64 -59.28
C PHE A 14 -38.72 -27.76 -60.74
N SER A 15 -38.26 -26.65 -61.30
CA SER A 15 -37.42 -26.68 -62.49
C SER A 15 -36.10 -27.36 -62.10
N ALA A 16 -35.67 -28.35 -62.89
CA ALA A 16 -34.42 -29.08 -62.65
C ALA A 16 -33.25 -28.08 -62.52
N PRO A 17 -32.39 -28.22 -61.49
CA PRO A 17 -31.33 -27.26 -61.22
C PRO A 17 -30.35 -27.20 -62.39
N ASP A 18 -30.22 -26.00 -62.96
CA ASP A 18 -29.27 -25.73 -64.03
C ASP A 18 -27.84 -25.99 -63.53
N SER A 19 -27.15 -26.93 -64.18
CA SER A 19 -25.79 -27.32 -63.85
C SER A 19 -24.79 -26.15 -63.92
N ALA A 20 -25.13 -25.09 -64.66
CA ALA A 20 -24.35 -23.85 -64.70
C ALA A 20 -24.49 -23.05 -63.39
N ALA A 21 -25.71 -22.93 -62.86
CA ALA A 21 -25.98 -22.22 -61.61
C ALA A 21 -25.30 -22.89 -60.41
N ASN A 22 -25.32 -24.23 -60.36
CA ASN A 22 -24.63 -24.98 -59.30
C ASN A 22 -23.11 -24.80 -59.33
N ARG A 23 -22.51 -24.71 -60.52
CA ARG A 23 -21.06 -24.44 -60.68
C ARG A 23 -20.68 -23.05 -60.19
N VAL A 24 -21.48 -22.04 -60.51
CA VAL A 24 -21.25 -20.66 -60.06
C VAL A 24 -21.38 -20.56 -58.53
N ALA A 25 -22.39 -21.21 -57.94
CA ALA A 25 -22.57 -21.22 -56.49
C ALA A 25 -21.38 -21.87 -55.75
N LEU A 26 -20.84 -22.99 -56.28
CA LEU A 26 -19.67 -23.67 -55.71
C LEU A 26 -18.42 -22.80 -55.75
N ILE A 27 -18.18 -22.07 -56.85
CA ILE A 27 -17.04 -21.17 -56.98
C ILE A 27 -17.14 -20.02 -55.97
N ILE A 28 -18.32 -19.40 -55.83
CA ILE A 28 -18.54 -18.31 -54.87
C ILE A 28 -18.29 -18.81 -53.43
N PHE A 29 -18.77 -20.02 -53.10
CA PHE A 29 -18.59 -20.61 -51.78
C PHE A 29 -17.11 -20.91 -51.48
N LEU A 30 -16.36 -21.41 -52.47
CA LEU A 30 -14.92 -21.67 -52.33
C LEU A 30 -14.13 -20.37 -52.12
N VAL A 31 -14.45 -19.32 -52.87
CA VAL A 31 -13.82 -17.99 -52.72
C VAL A 31 -14.11 -17.41 -51.34
N LEU A 32 -15.34 -17.56 -50.83
CA LEU A 32 -15.71 -17.11 -49.49
C LEU A 32 -14.92 -17.84 -48.40
N ILE A 33 -14.75 -19.16 -48.50
CA ILE A 33 -13.95 -19.96 -47.56
C ILE A 33 -12.49 -19.50 -47.59
N ILE A 34 -11.91 -19.33 -48.77
CA ILE A 34 -10.52 -18.85 -48.91
C ILE A 34 -10.37 -17.45 -48.32
N ALA A 35 -11.34 -16.55 -48.53
CA ALA A 35 -11.34 -15.21 -47.96
C ALA A 35 -11.42 -15.24 -46.42
N ILE A 36 -12.24 -16.11 -45.84
CA ILE A 36 -12.35 -16.28 -44.37
C ILE A 36 -11.04 -16.85 -43.80
N VAL A 37 -10.45 -17.86 -44.45
CA VAL A 37 -9.17 -18.44 -44.02
C VAL A 37 -8.05 -17.42 -44.12
N ALA A 38 -7.97 -16.66 -45.21
CA ALA A 38 -7.00 -15.58 -45.37
C ALA A 38 -7.22 -14.46 -44.34
N ALA A 39 -8.46 -14.01 -44.14
CA ALA A 39 -8.79 -13.01 -43.13
C ALA A 39 -8.39 -13.48 -41.72
N SER A 40 -8.62 -14.75 -41.38
CA SER A 40 -8.22 -15.32 -40.09
C SER A 40 -6.69 -15.45 -39.94
N ALA A 41 -5.97 -15.78 -41.01
CA ALA A 41 -4.50 -15.83 -41.05
C ALA A 41 -3.86 -14.44 -40.95
N TYR A 42 -4.49 -13.41 -41.52
CA TYR A 42 -4.03 -12.02 -41.40
C TYR A 42 -4.41 -11.37 -40.08
N SER A 43 -5.60 -11.66 -39.52
CA SER A 43 -6.03 -11.13 -38.22
C SER A 43 -5.32 -11.76 -37.03
N SER A 44 -4.78 -12.98 -37.18
CA SER A 44 -4.00 -13.67 -36.13
C SER A 44 -2.57 -13.18 -36.00
N ARG A 45 -2.05 -12.38 -36.95
CA ARG A 45 -0.71 -11.74 -36.85
C ARG A 45 -0.67 -10.47 -36.00
N GLY A 46 -1.83 -9.93 -35.57
CA GLY A 46 -1.93 -8.69 -34.78
C GLY A 46 -2.17 -8.86 -33.27
N ARG A 47 -2.47 -10.08 -32.78
CA ARG A 47 -2.61 -10.34 -31.33
C ARG A 47 -1.36 -11.05 -30.83
N SER A 48 -0.41 -10.25 -30.36
CA SER A 48 0.79 -10.69 -29.65
C SER A 48 0.41 -11.41 -28.34
N GLY A 49 0.04 -12.67 -28.47
CA GLY A 49 0.08 -13.67 -27.40
C GLY A 49 1.53 -13.90 -27.01
N GLY A 50 2.10 -12.98 -26.23
CA GLY A 50 3.40 -13.15 -25.61
C GLY A 50 3.34 -14.33 -24.65
N GLY A 51 3.91 -15.47 -25.04
CA GLY A 51 4.01 -16.64 -24.17
C GLY A 51 4.65 -16.33 -22.82
N PRO A 52 4.57 -17.25 -21.84
CA PRO A 52 5.02 -17.04 -20.45
C PRO A 52 6.48 -16.57 -20.32
N ARG A 53 7.32 -16.78 -21.34
CA ARG A 53 8.70 -16.27 -21.42
C ARG A 53 8.79 -14.75 -21.58
N SER A 54 7.85 -14.11 -22.28
CA SER A 54 7.80 -12.65 -22.45
C SER A 54 7.43 -11.96 -21.13
N GLY A 55 6.42 -12.48 -20.42
CA GLY A 55 5.98 -11.97 -19.12
C GLY A 55 7.07 -12.01 -18.04
N ARG A 56 7.89 -13.06 -18.00
CA ARG A 56 9.00 -13.19 -17.03
C ARG A 56 10.12 -12.18 -17.26
N ARG A 57 10.45 -11.87 -18.53
CA ARG A 57 11.44 -10.83 -18.86
C ARG A 57 10.95 -9.44 -18.45
N GLY A 58 9.68 -9.15 -18.72
CA GLY A 58 9.02 -7.92 -18.28
C GLY A 58 9.05 -7.78 -16.75
N LEU A 59 8.64 -8.83 -16.04
CA LEU A 59 8.65 -8.87 -14.57
C LEU A 59 10.02 -8.53 -13.99
N ARG A 60 11.08 -9.20 -14.47
CA ARG A 60 12.44 -8.98 -13.98
C ARG A 60 12.91 -7.54 -14.22
N ARG A 61 12.61 -6.96 -15.38
CA ARG A 61 12.96 -5.56 -15.69
C ARG A 61 12.23 -4.60 -14.74
N THR A 62 10.93 -4.77 -14.57
CA THR A 62 10.10 -3.93 -13.68
C THR A 62 10.51 -4.09 -12.22
N ALA A 63 10.75 -5.31 -11.74
CA ALA A 63 11.20 -5.58 -10.38
C ALA A 63 12.53 -4.89 -10.05
N ARG A 64 13.51 -4.94 -10.98
CA ARG A 64 14.79 -4.23 -10.80
C ARG A 64 14.61 -2.71 -10.76
N ARG A 65 13.72 -2.15 -11.59
CA ARG A 65 13.38 -0.71 -11.56
C ARG A 65 12.73 -0.30 -10.23
N MET A 66 12.00 -1.21 -9.58
CA MET A 66 11.44 -1.01 -8.23
C MET A 66 12.47 -1.19 -7.09
N GLY A 67 13.73 -1.50 -7.41
CA GLY A 67 14.81 -1.65 -6.42
C GLY A 67 14.95 -3.05 -5.83
N LEU A 68 14.34 -4.08 -6.42
CA LEU A 68 14.53 -5.45 -5.96
C LEU A 68 15.93 -5.96 -6.38
N ALA A 69 16.69 -6.43 -5.38
CA ALA A 69 17.96 -7.13 -5.57
C ALA A 69 17.79 -8.44 -6.38
N ALA A 70 18.89 -8.96 -6.95
CA ALA A 70 18.86 -10.13 -7.82
C ALA A 70 18.24 -11.38 -7.15
N HIS A 71 18.58 -11.65 -5.89
CA HIS A 71 18.02 -12.77 -5.12
C HIS A 71 16.51 -12.60 -4.85
N HIS A 72 16.03 -11.37 -4.64
CA HIS A 72 14.59 -11.10 -4.53
C HIS A 72 13.86 -11.37 -5.83
N VAL A 73 14.46 -11.02 -6.98
CA VAL A 73 13.87 -11.30 -8.30
C VAL A 73 13.84 -12.81 -8.57
N GLN A 74 14.83 -13.56 -8.13
CA GLN A 74 14.82 -15.02 -8.22
C GLN A 74 13.68 -15.62 -7.40
N MET A 75 13.53 -15.19 -6.14
CA MET A 75 12.44 -15.64 -5.27
C MET A 75 11.06 -15.23 -5.82
N LEU A 76 10.94 -14.05 -6.43
CA LEU A 76 9.72 -13.63 -7.12
C LEU A 76 9.38 -14.52 -8.33
N ASN A 77 10.39 -14.93 -9.11
CA ASN A 77 10.18 -15.89 -10.21
C ASN A 77 9.80 -17.28 -9.70
N GLN A 78 10.38 -17.70 -8.57
CA GLN A 78 10.01 -18.94 -7.89
C GLN A 78 8.53 -18.88 -7.45
N MET A 79 8.09 -17.79 -6.83
CA MET A 79 6.67 -17.56 -6.49
C MET A 79 5.76 -17.69 -7.71
N VAL A 80 6.13 -17.07 -8.84
CA VAL A 80 5.35 -17.16 -10.09
C VAL A 80 5.24 -18.60 -10.59
N SER A 81 6.33 -19.36 -10.52
CA SER A 81 6.38 -20.74 -10.99
C SER A 81 5.59 -21.68 -10.06
N GLU A 82 5.83 -21.58 -8.76
CA GLU A 82 5.20 -22.45 -7.76
C GLU A 82 3.70 -22.20 -7.65
N LEU A 83 3.27 -20.93 -7.65
CA LEU A 83 1.86 -20.54 -7.54
C LEU A 83 1.13 -20.54 -8.90
N ARG A 84 1.80 -20.93 -9.99
CA ARG A 84 1.27 -20.97 -11.37
C ARG A 84 0.56 -19.66 -11.78
N ILE A 85 1.22 -18.54 -11.51
CA ILE A 85 0.64 -17.21 -11.76
C ILE A 85 0.67 -16.89 -13.26
N GLN A 86 -0.51 -16.74 -13.86
CA GLN A 86 -0.68 -16.48 -15.30
C GLN A 86 -0.25 -15.06 -15.72
N GLN A 87 -0.44 -14.07 -14.85
CA GLN A 87 -0.09 -12.67 -15.10
C GLN A 87 0.94 -12.19 -14.08
N PRO A 88 2.24 -12.50 -14.29
CA PRO A 88 3.28 -12.22 -13.29
C PRO A 88 3.41 -10.74 -12.96
N LEU A 89 3.22 -9.85 -13.95
CA LEU A 89 3.34 -8.41 -13.77
C LEU A 89 2.35 -7.84 -12.75
N ARG A 90 1.19 -8.49 -12.55
CA ARG A 90 0.21 -8.07 -11.54
C ARG A 90 0.76 -8.10 -10.12
N LEU A 91 1.74 -8.96 -9.83
CA LEU A 91 2.44 -8.97 -8.54
C LEU A 91 3.12 -7.63 -8.21
N LEU A 92 3.44 -6.83 -9.23
CA LEU A 92 4.14 -5.56 -9.05
C LEU A 92 3.20 -4.35 -9.14
N THR A 93 2.01 -4.50 -9.74
CA THR A 93 1.08 -3.38 -9.97
C THR A 93 -0.12 -3.41 -9.04
N ASP A 94 -0.52 -4.58 -8.55
CA ASP A 94 -1.71 -4.79 -7.74
C ASP A 94 -1.30 -5.27 -6.34
N GLY A 95 -1.48 -4.40 -5.35
CA GLY A 95 -1.05 -4.63 -3.98
C GLY A 95 -1.78 -5.80 -3.30
N GLU A 96 -3.08 -5.97 -3.58
CA GLU A 96 -3.92 -7.04 -3.03
C GLU A 96 -3.59 -8.39 -3.66
N PHE A 97 -3.38 -8.39 -4.98
CA PHE A 97 -2.90 -9.59 -5.68
C PHE A 97 -1.56 -10.06 -5.12
N LEU A 98 -0.64 -9.13 -4.84
CA LEU A 98 0.63 -9.45 -4.20
C LEU A 98 0.44 -9.98 -2.77
N THR A 99 -0.45 -9.38 -1.96
CA THR A 99 -0.76 -9.87 -0.60
C THR A 99 -1.26 -11.32 -0.65
N SER A 100 -2.20 -11.61 -1.55
CA SER A 100 -2.75 -12.96 -1.75
C SER A 100 -1.68 -13.96 -2.22
N ALA A 101 -0.78 -13.54 -3.11
CA ALA A 101 0.35 -14.37 -3.55
C ALA A 101 1.35 -14.65 -2.42
N VAL A 102 1.68 -13.63 -1.63
CA VAL A 102 2.54 -13.74 -0.44
C VAL A 102 1.93 -14.72 0.56
N ARG A 103 0.63 -14.59 0.86
CA ARG A 103 -0.10 -15.49 1.76
C ARG A 103 0.03 -16.95 1.34
N ARG A 104 -0.29 -17.24 0.07
CA ARG A 104 -0.17 -18.60 -0.48
C ARG A 104 1.26 -19.13 -0.46
N MET A 105 2.24 -18.27 -0.75
CA MET A 105 3.66 -18.66 -0.72
C MET A 105 4.12 -19.00 0.70
N VAL A 106 3.75 -18.19 1.71
CA VAL A 106 4.11 -18.44 3.10
C VAL A 106 3.54 -19.78 3.57
N LYS A 107 2.24 -20.04 3.33
CA LYS A 107 1.61 -21.34 3.65
C LYS A 107 2.34 -22.51 2.99
N ARG A 108 2.77 -22.36 1.74
CA ARG A 108 3.53 -23.39 1.02
C ARG A 108 4.94 -23.62 1.59
N ILE A 109 5.61 -22.55 2.03
CA ILE A 109 6.89 -22.65 2.72
C ILE A 109 6.70 -23.39 4.06
N ASP A 110 5.63 -23.08 4.79
CA ASP A 110 5.30 -23.76 6.05
C ASP A 110 5.02 -25.25 5.87
N SER A 111 4.30 -25.64 4.82
CA SER A 111 4.00 -27.04 4.52
C SER A 111 5.18 -27.80 3.88
N SER A 112 6.28 -27.14 3.53
CA SER A 112 7.41 -27.80 2.87
C SER A 112 8.25 -28.64 3.86
N PRO A 113 8.87 -29.75 3.41
CA PRO A 113 9.66 -30.62 4.29
C PRO A 113 11.08 -30.09 4.58
N ILE A 114 11.35 -28.79 4.37
CA ILE A 114 12.67 -28.19 4.60
C ILE A 114 12.89 -27.83 6.08
N PRO A 115 14.14 -27.68 6.55
CA PRO A 115 14.44 -27.28 7.92
C PRO A 115 13.81 -25.94 8.32
N THR A 116 13.43 -25.80 9.59
CA THR A 116 12.74 -24.59 10.12
C THR A 116 13.52 -23.30 9.88
N GLU A 117 14.85 -23.32 10.03
CA GLU A 117 15.68 -22.15 9.77
C GLU A 117 15.58 -21.69 8.30
N GLU A 118 15.56 -22.64 7.37
CA GLU A 118 15.43 -22.35 5.95
C GLU A 118 14.02 -21.83 5.61
N LYS A 119 12.97 -22.35 6.27
CA LYS A 119 11.61 -21.80 6.16
C LYS A 119 11.59 -20.32 6.55
N GLU A 120 12.16 -19.99 7.70
CA GLU A 120 12.19 -18.61 8.19
C GLU A 120 13.02 -17.68 7.29
N ASN A 121 14.09 -18.18 6.68
CA ASN A 121 14.88 -17.44 5.70
C ASN A 121 14.08 -17.16 4.41
N ARG A 122 13.38 -18.17 3.88
CA ARG A 122 12.55 -18.01 2.69
C ARG A 122 11.36 -17.08 2.93
N LYS A 123 10.67 -17.19 4.07
CA LYS A 123 9.60 -16.25 4.48
C LYS A 123 10.11 -14.82 4.53
N ALA A 124 11.27 -14.59 5.14
CA ALA A 124 11.86 -13.27 5.23
C ALA A 124 12.08 -12.65 3.84
N LEU A 125 12.53 -13.43 2.85
CA LEU A 125 12.65 -12.95 1.46
C LEU A 125 11.30 -12.57 0.84
N VAL A 126 10.26 -13.37 1.04
CA VAL A 126 8.91 -13.08 0.55
C VAL A 126 8.38 -11.77 1.13
N PHE A 127 8.51 -11.56 2.44
CA PHE A 127 8.08 -10.32 3.07
C PHE A 127 8.93 -9.11 2.66
N GLN A 128 10.23 -9.31 2.40
CA GLN A 128 11.09 -8.25 1.85
C GLN A 128 10.66 -7.83 0.44
N ILE A 129 10.26 -8.79 -0.40
CA ILE A 129 9.65 -8.51 -1.71
C ILE A 129 8.38 -7.67 -1.52
N LYS A 130 7.43 -8.12 -0.68
CA LYS A 130 6.18 -7.39 -0.40
C LYS A 130 6.46 -5.95 0.03
N ARG A 131 7.37 -5.77 0.98
CA ARG A 131 7.76 -4.44 1.48
C ARG A 131 8.35 -3.56 0.39
N THR A 132 9.29 -4.09 -0.40
CA THR A 132 9.99 -3.31 -1.43
C THR A 132 9.02 -2.88 -2.53
N VAL A 133 8.16 -3.79 -2.98
CA VAL A 133 7.11 -3.48 -3.96
C VAL A 133 6.12 -2.46 -3.40
N ALA A 134 5.65 -2.63 -2.15
CA ALA A 134 4.72 -1.68 -1.53
C ALA A 134 5.32 -0.26 -1.41
N ILE A 135 6.61 -0.16 -1.08
CA ILE A 135 7.33 1.14 -1.07
C ILE A 135 7.44 1.72 -2.48
N ALA A 136 7.74 0.89 -3.48
CA ALA A 136 7.84 1.36 -4.86
C ALA A 136 6.49 1.85 -5.40
N GLN A 137 5.41 1.10 -5.13
CA GLN A 137 4.03 1.48 -5.47
C GLN A 137 3.61 2.77 -4.76
N SER A 138 4.00 2.96 -3.50
CA SER A 138 3.64 4.17 -2.75
C SER A 138 4.37 5.42 -3.25
N ARG A 139 5.57 5.29 -3.84
CA ARG A 139 6.28 6.40 -4.48
C ARG A 139 5.62 6.86 -5.79
N SER A 140 5.01 5.94 -6.54
CA SER A 140 4.30 6.30 -7.78
C SER A 140 2.99 7.07 -7.53
N SER A 141 2.44 7.06 -6.31
CA SER A 141 1.19 7.75 -5.96
C SER A 141 1.41 9.16 -5.36
N THR A 142 2.57 9.79 -5.60
CA THR A 142 2.95 11.05 -4.94
C THR A 142 2.17 12.23 -5.54
N VAL A 143 1.49 13.01 -4.70
CA VAL A 143 0.97 14.33 -5.10
C VAL A 143 2.18 15.25 -5.28
N SER A 144 2.51 15.58 -6.52
CA SER A 144 3.67 16.42 -6.84
C SER A 144 3.36 17.92 -6.80
N SER A 145 2.08 18.31 -6.89
CA SER A 145 1.68 19.72 -6.92
C SER A 145 0.31 19.95 -6.31
N THR A 146 0.10 21.16 -5.77
CA THR A 146 -1.23 21.59 -5.29
C THR A 146 -2.24 21.86 -6.40
N ALA A 147 -1.80 21.94 -7.66
CA ALA A 147 -2.70 22.09 -8.80
C ALA A 147 -3.68 20.91 -8.95
N GLY A 148 -3.33 19.74 -8.40
CA GLY A 148 -4.20 18.55 -8.37
C GLY A 148 -5.11 18.43 -7.14
N LEU A 149 -5.15 19.42 -6.24
CA LEU A 149 -6.00 19.35 -5.06
C LEU A 149 -7.49 19.41 -5.44
N ARG A 150 -8.28 18.52 -4.85
CA ARG A 150 -9.74 18.49 -5.04
C ARG A 150 -10.40 19.54 -4.15
N ILE A 151 -11.47 20.15 -4.66
CA ILE A 151 -12.37 21.00 -3.87
C ILE A 151 -13.02 20.13 -2.78
N GLY A 152 -13.24 20.71 -1.60
CA GLY A 152 -13.77 20.05 -0.40
C GLY A 152 -12.73 19.24 0.38
N ARG A 153 -11.47 19.20 -0.06
CA ARG A 153 -10.43 18.44 0.65
C ARG A 153 -10.10 19.13 1.98
N PRO A 154 -10.11 18.40 3.11
CA PRO A 154 -9.65 18.93 4.39
C PRO A 154 -8.13 19.10 4.39
N ILE A 155 -7.69 20.24 4.87
CA ILE A 155 -6.28 20.60 5.02
C ILE A 155 -6.07 21.30 6.37
N LYS A 156 -4.83 21.40 6.82
CA LYS A 156 -4.46 22.24 7.97
C LYS A 156 -3.42 23.26 7.55
N ILE A 157 -3.54 24.48 8.07
CA ILE A 157 -2.59 25.55 7.81
C ILE A 157 -1.92 26.03 9.10
N SER A 158 -0.72 26.56 8.99
CA SER A 158 0.04 27.14 10.09
C SER A 158 1.00 28.20 9.58
N THR A 159 1.15 29.31 10.30
CA THR A 159 2.13 30.37 9.99
C THR A 159 3.45 30.18 10.72
N ASP A 160 3.44 29.51 11.86
CA ASP A 160 4.58 29.29 12.78
C ASP A 160 5.06 27.83 12.81
N GLY A 161 4.30 26.91 12.22
CA GLY A 161 4.53 25.47 12.23
C GLY A 161 4.10 24.76 13.52
N THR A 162 3.65 25.50 14.54
CA THR A 162 3.27 24.98 15.86
C THR A 162 1.76 25.01 16.04
N THR A 163 1.10 26.09 15.64
CA THR A 163 -0.35 26.27 15.76
C THR A 163 -1.00 25.92 14.43
N TRP A 164 -1.85 24.88 14.41
CA TRP A 164 -2.48 24.35 13.20
C TRP A 164 -3.98 24.61 13.21
N TYR A 165 -4.47 25.20 12.12
CA TYR A 165 -5.88 25.51 11.92
C TYR A 165 -6.46 24.63 10.82
N GLU A 166 -7.61 24.02 11.07
CA GLU A 166 -8.31 23.16 10.11
C GLU A 166 -9.14 24.00 9.14
N THR A 167 -9.12 23.63 7.86
CA THR A 167 -9.89 24.30 6.79
C THR A 167 -10.09 23.36 5.61
N ASN A 168 -10.90 23.77 4.63
CA ASN A 168 -11.20 23.02 3.43
C ASN A 168 -10.82 23.81 2.17
N VAL A 169 -10.39 23.08 1.12
CA VAL A 169 -10.17 23.67 -0.21
C VAL A 169 -11.52 24.10 -0.80
N THR A 170 -11.70 25.39 -1.09
CA THR A 170 -12.95 25.93 -1.66
C THR A 170 -12.90 26.11 -3.17
N SER A 171 -11.70 26.33 -3.73
CA SER A 171 -11.52 26.47 -5.17
C SER A 171 -10.11 26.05 -5.58
N ASN A 172 -9.95 25.70 -6.86
CA ASN A 172 -8.65 25.40 -7.45
C ASN A 172 -8.63 25.94 -8.87
N THR A 173 -7.84 26.99 -9.10
CA THR A 173 -7.73 27.69 -10.39
C THR A 173 -6.33 27.46 -10.98
N LYS A 174 -6.02 28.03 -12.15
CA LYS A 174 -4.69 27.87 -12.76
C LYS A 174 -3.57 28.53 -11.94
N SER A 175 -3.86 29.63 -11.24
CA SER A 175 -2.85 30.45 -10.55
C SER A 175 -2.86 30.29 -9.03
N THR A 176 -4.01 29.94 -8.45
CA THR A 176 -4.19 29.85 -7.00
C THR A 176 -5.20 28.76 -6.64
N PHE A 177 -5.09 28.23 -5.41
CA PHE A 177 -6.17 27.47 -4.80
C PHE A 177 -6.72 28.24 -3.61
N GLY A 178 -8.05 28.27 -3.50
CA GLY A 178 -8.76 28.89 -2.41
C GLY A 178 -9.00 27.91 -1.27
N ILE A 179 -8.92 28.43 -0.05
CA ILE A 179 -9.25 27.73 1.18
C ILE A 179 -10.30 28.53 1.94
N GLN A 180 -11.11 27.86 2.75
CA GLN A 180 -11.99 28.55 3.68
C GLN A 180 -11.13 29.32 4.70
N VAL A 181 -11.54 30.52 5.07
CA VAL A 181 -10.85 31.27 6.14
C VAL A 181 -10.99 30.45 7.44
N PRO A 182 -9.88 30.04 8.09
CA PRO A 182 -9.97 29.27 9.32
C PRO A 182 -10.40 30.16 10.48
N TYR A 183 -10.94 29.52 11.51
CA TYR A 183 -11.35 30.17 12.76
C TYR A 183 -10.35 29.86 13.87
N ASP A 184 -10.16 30.78 14.80
CA ASP A 184 -9.42 30.53 16.04
C ASP A 184 -10.27 29.74 17.05
N GLY A 185 -9.69 29.39 18.20
CA GLY A 185 -10.41 28.70 19.28
C GLY A 185 -11.55 29.51 19.91
N ARG A 186 -11.75 30.77 19.51
CA ARG A 186 -12.82 31.68 19.93
C ARG A 186 -13.83 31.94 18.81
N GLY A 187 -13.67 31.29 17.65
CA GLY A 187 -14.56 31.46 16.50
C GLY A 187 -14.30 32.71 15.64
N GLN A 188 -13.18 33.40 15.83
CA GLN A 188 -12.82 34.57 15.02
C GLN A 188 -12.08 34.18 13.73
N ASP A 189 -12.39 34.88 12.64
CA ASP A 189 -11.74 34.72 11.33
C ASP A 189 -10.23 35.01 11.42
N ILE A 190 -9.41 34.07 10.96
CA ILE A 190 -7.96 34.25 10.83
C ILE A 190 -7.65 34.74 9.41
N LEU A 191 -7.64 36.07 9.26
CA LEU A 191 -7.31 36.72 8.00
C LEU A 191 -5.82 37.00 7.91
N LEU A 192 -5.14 36.25 7.05
CA LEU A 192 -3.71 36.44 6.78
C LEU A 192 -3.49 37.45 5.66
N HIS A 193 -2.48 38.30 5.80
CA HIS A 193 -2.14 39.30 4.78
C HIS A 193 -1.52 38.65 3.55
N ARG A 194 -1.63 39.33 2.40
CA ARG A 194 -0.96 38.90 1.16
C ARG A 194 0.55 38.83 1.38
N GLY A 195 1.17 37.76 0.89
CA GLY A 195 2.61 37.52 1.00
C GLY A 195 3.03 36.74 2.25
N THR A 196 2.14 36.59 3.24
CA THR A 196 2.41 35.76 4.43
C THR A 196 2.70 34.32 4.01
N GLU A 197 3.80 33.77 4.52
CA GLU A 197 4.14 32.37 4.32
C GLU A 197 3.25 31.48 5.20
N VAL A 198 2.78 30.39 4.61
CA VAL A 198 1.87 29.44 5.24
C VAL A 198 2.35 28.02 4.96
N HIS A 199 2.51 27.24 6.02
CA HIS A 199 2.70 25.81 5.94
C HIS A 199 1.34 25.14 5.82
N VAL A 200 1.17 24.30 4.80
CA VAL A 200 -0.05 23.53 4.56
C VAL A 200 0.26 22.06 4.76
N THR A 201 -0.62 21.35 5.46
CA THR A 201 -0.59 19.89 5.56
C THR A 201 -1.92 19.28 5.15
N PHE A 202 -1.87 18.13 4.49
CA PHE A 202 -3.07 17.40 4.06
C PHE A 202 -2.80 15.90 3.94
N SER A 203 -3.83 15.09 4.14
CA SER A 203 -3.76 13.63 3.92
C SER A 203 -3.91 13.31 2.43
N GLY A 204 -3.23 12.28 1.93
CA GLY A 204 -3.30 11.76 0.55
C GLY A 204 -4.68 11.28 0.10
N ASN A 205 -4.85 11.02 -1.20
CA ASN A 205 -6.10 10.43 -1.70
C ASN A 205 -6.21 8.98 -1.20
N GLY A 206 -7.15 8.71 -0.28
CA GLY A 206 -7.43 7.35 0.22
C GLY A 206 -6.34 6.74 1.11
N ASP A 207 -5.30 7.49 1.47
CA ASP A 207 -4.13 7.01 2.20
C ASP A 207 -3.86 7.88 3.44
N ALA A 208 -3.44 7.26 4.55
CA ALA A 208 -2.99 7.94 5.79
C ALA A 208 -1.67 8.74 5.64
N LYS A 209 -1.23 8.99 4.40
CA LYS A 209 0.01 9.72 4.07
C LYS A 209 -0.21 11.20 4.29
N LEU A 210 0.60 11.80 5.13
CA LEU A 210 0.60 13.24 5.36
C LEU A 210 1.58 13.90 4.38
N PHE A 211 1.09 14.93 3.68
CA PHE A 211 1.87 15.82 2.83
C PHE A 211 2.02 17.17 3.52
N ARG A 212 3.15 17.82 3.30
CA ARG A 212 3.49 19.15 3.79
C ARG A 212 4.04 19.98 2.64
N LEU A 213 3.69 21.25 2.62
CA LEU A 213 4.30 22.23 1.72
C LEU A 213 4.34 23.60 2.40
N SER A 214 5.19 24.47 1.88
CA SER A 214 5.14 25.91 2.13
C SER A 214 4.57 26.61 0.90
N THR A 215 3.68 27.56 1.14
CA THR A 215 3.15 28.47 0.12
C THR A 215 2.94 29.87 0.70
N LYS A 216 2.48 30.82 -0.10
CA LYS A 216 2.18 32.19 0.33
C LYS A 216 0.72 32.54 0.06
N VAL A 217 0.18 33.42 0.89
CA VAL A 217 -1.14 34.02 0.67
C VAL A 217 -1.06 34.92 -0.56
N ALA A 218 -1.84 34.59 -1.59
CA ALA A 218 -1.97 35.38 -2.80
C ALA A 218 -3.00 36.51 -2.65
N GLY A 219 -4.02 36.31 -1.81
CA GLY A 219 -5.04 37.31 -1.53
C GLY A 219 -6.23 36.73 -0.75
N ILE A 220 -7.26 37.53 -0.58
CA ILE A 220 -8.54 37.13 0.01
C ILE A 220 -9.64 37.51 -0.98
N THR A 221 -10.57 36.60 -1.22
CA THR A 221 -11.76 36.86 -2.04
C THR A 221 -13.01 36.69 -1.20
N ARG A 222 -13.99 37.58 -1.37
CA ARG A 222 -15.29 37.49 -0.72
C ARG A 222 -16.32 37.07 -1.75
N SER A 223 -17.07 36.02 -1.44
CA SER A 223 -18.17 35.53 -2.26
C SER A 223 -19.46 35.51 -1.44
N ARG A 224 -20.61 35.29 -2.10
CA ARG A 224 -21.90 35.08 -1.41
C ARG A 224 -21.86 33.94 -0.39
N ASN A 225 -20.96 32.97 -0.57
CA ASN A 225 -20.83 31.79 0.28
C ASN A 225 -19.74 31.94 1.36
N GLY A 226 -19.24 33.17 1.58
CA GLY A 226 -18.23 33.48 2.59
C GLY A 226 -16.89 33.94 2.00
N SER A 227 -15.97 34.29 2.90
CA SER A 227 -14.60 34.68 2.59
C SER A 227 -13.74 33.44 2.31
N SER A 228 -12.93 33.49 1.25
CA SER A 228 -11.92 32.48 0.94
C SER A 228 -10.55 33.13 0.85
N MET A 229 -9.56 32.48 1.45
CA MET A 229 -8.16 32.88 1.34
C MET A 229 -7.54 32.17 0.14
N LEU A 230 -6.90 32.91 -0.74
CA LEU A 230 -6.23 32.39 -1.93
C LEU A 230 -4.77 32.12 -1.59
N LEU A 231 -4.31 30.89 -1.85
CA LEU A 231 -2.93 30.47 -1.68
C LEU A 231 -2.29 30.22 -3.05
N ALA A 232 -1.02 30.57 -3.20
CA ALA A 232 -0.27 30.27 -4.41
C ALA A 232 -0.08 28.76 -4.57
N HIS A 233 0.03 28.28 -5.81
CA HIS A 233 0.40 26.89 -6.04
C HIS A 233 1.84 26.61 -5.63
N SER A 234 2.10 25.36 -5.24
CA SER A 234 3.43 24.85 -4.98
C SER A 234 3.60 23.54 -5.75
N ASP A 235 4.76 23.39 -6.37
CA ASP A 235 5.29 22.19 -7.01
C ASP A 235 6.25 21.41 -6.08
N ARG A 236 6.46 21.93 -4.87
CA ARG A 236 7.28 21.32 -3.82
C ARG A 236 6.38 20.80 -2.71
N VAL A 237 5.81 19.63 -2.96
CA VAL A 237 4.98 18.92 -1.98
C VAL A 237 5.82 17.80 -1.36
N ASP A 238 6.18 17.96 -0.09
CA ASP A 238 6.92 16.97 0.66
C ASP A 238 5.98 15.97 1.31
N GLN A 239 6.19 14.68 1.06
CA GLN A 239 5.55 13.65 1.86
C GLN A 239 6.26 13.57 3.23
N SER A 240 5.59 14.02 4.29
CA SER A 240 6.15 14.04 5.64
C SER A 240 6.23 12.64 6.24
N GLN A 241 5.29 11.76 5.90
CA GLN A 241 5.28 10.38 6.40
C GLN A 241 6.16 9.45 5.54
N LYS A 242 7.45 9.35 5.90
CA LYS A 242 8.44 8.43 5.29
C LYS A 242 8.56 7.10 6.05
N ARG A 243 7.44 6.42 6.33
CA ARG A 243 7.48 5.13 7.03
C ARG A 243 8.08 4.04 6.13
N ARG A 244 9.15 3.39 6.60
CA ARG A 244 9.77 2.24 5.92
C ARG A 244 8.97 0.95 6.10
N TYR A 245 8.20 0.86 7.18
CA TYR A 245 7.40 -0.31 7.53
C TYR A 245 5.94 0.10 7.71
N PRO A 246 4.98 -0.61 7.10
CA PRO A 246 3.57 -0.42 7.41
C PRO A 246 3.32 -0.78 8.88
N ARG A 247 2.34 -0.10 9.47
CA ARG A 247 1.87 -0.37 10.83
C ARG A 247 0.44 -0.89 10.76
N LYS A 248 0.12 -1.82 11.64
CA LYS A 248 -1.25 -2.31 11.85
C LYS A 248 -1.61 -2.04 13.31
N GLU A 249 -2.85 -1.63 13.55
CA GLU A 249 -3.40 -1.49 14.89
C GLU A 249 -3.31 -2.84 15.62
N PHE A 250 -2.86 -2.81 16.87
CA PHE A 250 -2.58 -4.02 17.63
C PHE A 250 -2.82 -3.81 19.12
N ASP A 251 -4.07 -3.99 19.51
CA ASP A 251 -4.57 -3.62 20.84
C ASP A 251 -4.39 -4.75 21.86
N HIS A 252 -3.15 -5.08 22.22
CA HIS A 252 -2.82 -6.25 23.06
C HIS A 252 -2.01 -5.88 24.31
N PRO A 253 -2.22 -6.58 25.44
CA PRO A 253 -1.42 -6.36 26.64
C PRO A 253 0.04 -6.74 26.41
N ALA A 254 0.95 -5.96 26.99
CA ALA A 254 2.38 -6.18 26.90
C ALA A 254 3.09 -5.88 28.23
N PHE A 255 4.13 -6.66 28.52
CA PHE A 255 5.05 -6.40 29.61
C PHE A 255 6.35 -5.85 29.05
N PHE A 256 6.99 -4.94 29.78
CA PHE A 256 8.28 -4.41 29.39
C PHE A 256 9.24 -4.31 30.57
N TRP A 257 10.54 -4.39 30.27
CA TRP A 257 11.62 -4.28 31.24
C TRP A 257 12.71 -3.38 30.67
N PRO A 258 13.21 -2.37 31.41
CA PRO A 258 14.35 -1.61 30.97
C PRO A 258 15.58 -2.51 30.90
N VAL A 259 16.45 -2.19 29.95
CA VAL A 259 17.71 -2.89 29.70
C VAL A 259 18.84 -1.95 30.08
N ASP A 260 19.61 -2.34 31.08
CA ASP A 260 20.75 -1.60 31.58
C ASP A 260 22.02 -2.08 30.86
N VAL A 261 22.89 -1.14 30.47
CA VAL A 261 24.19 -1.47 29.85
C VAL A 261 25.24 -1.42 30.95
N MET A 262 25.68 -2.59 31.41
CA MET A 262 26.72 -2.73 32.42
C MET A 262 28.08 -2.92 31.75
N THR A 263 29.11 -2.28 32.28
CA THR A 263 30.49 -2.51 31.84
C THR A 263 31.10 -3.58 32.74
N LEU A 264 31.38 -4.75 32.18
CA LEU A 264 32.04 -5.85 32.88
C LEU A 264 33.55 -5.83 32.62
N GLY A 265 34.33 -5.86 33.68
CA GLY A 265 35.79 -5.85 33.65
C GLY A 265 36.41 -4.46 33.88
N VAL A 266 37.72 -4.43 34.07
CA VAL A 266 38.51 -3.23 34.40
C VAL A 266 39.51 -2.94 33.28
N GLY A 267 39.70 -1.66 32.93
CA GLY A 267 40.69 -1.21 31.95
C GLY A 267 40.35 -1.52 30.49
N LYS A 268 41.39 -1.73 29.65
CA LYS A 268 41.26 -1.91 28.18
C LYS A 268 40.45 -3.15 27.75
N LYS A 269 40.14 -4.08 28.66
CA LYS A 269 39.34 -5.30 28.40
C LYS A 269 37.88 -5.19 28.83
N ALA A 270 37.44 -4.01 29.26
CA ALA A 270 36.06 -3.75 29.66
C ALA A 270 35.07 -4.05 28.51
N LYS A 271 34.12 -4.96 28.74
CA LYS A 271 33.06 -5.33 27.77
C LYS A 271 31.72 -4.76 28.23
N LYS A 272 31.00 -4.08 27.34
CA LYS A 272 29.64 -3.63 27.59
C LYS A 272 28.67 -4.79 27.39
N GLN A 273 27.92 -5.15 28.42
CA GLN A 273 26.87 -6.17 28.37
C GLN A 273 25.51 -5.54 28.69
N ALA A 274 24.53 -5.84 27.86
CA ALA A 274 23.14 -5.45 28.09
C ALA A 274 22.48 -6.49 29.01
N VAL A 275 21.94 -6.04 30.14
CA VAL A 275 21.26 -6.87 31.13
C VAL A 275 19.82 -6.39 31.28
N VAL A 276 18.86 -7.32 31.19
CA VAL A 276 17.45 -7.00 31.39
C VAL A 276 17.18 -6.85 32.88
N ASN A 277 16.69 -5.68 33.30
CA ASN A 277 16.36 -5.42 34.69
C ASN A 277 15.00 -6.05 35.04
N LYS A 278 15.02 -7.28 35.56
CA LYS A 278 13.81 -8.05 35.86
C LYS A 278 12.95 -7.43 36.98
N TYR A 279 13.55 -6.63 37.86
CA TYR A 279 12.86 -6.01 39.00
C TYR A 279 12.04 -4.78 38.58
N ARG A 280 12.37 -4.15 37.45
CA ARG A 280 11.64 -2.99 36.92
C ARG A 280 10.65 -3.39 35.83
N ARG A 281 9.73 -4.29 36.15
CA ARG A 281 8.68 -4.71 35.22
C ARG A 281 7.61 -3.62 35.10
N GLY A 282 7.38 -3.16 33.87
CA GLY A 282 6.27 -2.30 33.49
C GLY A 282 5.16 -3.09 32.79
N PHE A 283 3.94 -2.55 32.83
CA PHE A 283 2.78 -3.05 32.12
C PHE A 283 2.23 -1.96 31.20
N GLY A 284 1.76 -2.36 30.04
CA GLY A 284 1.04 -1.47 29.14
C GLY A 284 0.28 -2.23 28.08
N ARG A 285 -0.24 -1.47 27.12
CA ARG A 285 -1.03 -1.97 26.00
C ARG A 285 -0.37 -1.49 24.71
N LEU A 286 -0.18 -2.39 23.77
CA LEU A 286 0.29 -2.02 22.44
C LEU A 286 -0.86 -1.31 21.70
N GLU A 287 -0.50 -0.32 20.89
CA GLU A 287 -1.44 0.45 20.08
C GLU A 287 -1.31 0.08 18.61
N ASP A 288 -0.06 0.02 18.17
CA ASP A 288 0.30 -0.35 16.82
C ASP A 288 1.55 -1.22 16.82
N LEU A 289 1.68 -2.01 15.75
CA LEU A 289 2.80 -2.90 15.54
C LEU A 289 3.29 -2.81 14.10
N SER A 290 4.60 -2.89 13.93
CA SER A 290 5.28 -2.95 12.64
C SER A 290 6.55 -3.78 12.75
N ALA A 291 7.11 -4.20 11.61
CA ALA A 291 8.41 -4.88 11.61
C ALA A 291 9.58 -3.99 12.08
N GLY A 292 9.40 -2.67 12.20
CA GLY A 292 10.42 -1.74 12.67
C GLY A 292 10.26 -1.28 14.12
N GLY A 293 9.13 -1.55 14.76
CA GLY A 293 8.79 -0.98 16.06
C GLY A 293 7.29 -1.05 16.38
N CYS A 294 6.93 -0.52 17.54
CA CYS A 294 5.55 -0.48 18.03
C CYS A 294 5.31 0.78 18.87
N CYS A 295 4.04 1.07 19.12
CA CYS A 295 3.62 2.06 20.11
C CYS A 295 3.06 1.33 21.33
N LEU A 296 3.46 1.75 22.53
CA LEU A 296 3.03 1.16 23.79
C LEU A 296 2.51 2.24 24.75
N ARG A 297 1.24 2.13 25.13
CA ARG A 297 0.59 2.98 26.12
C ARG A 297 0.82 2.40 27.52
N SER A 298 1.30 3.22 28.45
CA SER A 298 1.54 2.80 29.84
C SER A 298 1.35 3.96 30.82
N SER A 299 1.00 3.64 32.08
CA SER A 299 0.94 4.61 33.18
C SER A 299 2.32 4.99 33.72
N SER A 300 3.36 4.20 33.41
CA SER A 300 4.74 4.43 33.82
C SER A 300 5.68 4.41 32.60
N PRO A 301 5.54 5.38 31.68
CA PRO A 301 6.35 5.42 30.47
C PRO A 301 7.82 5.65 30.80
N LEU A 302 8.70 4.97 30.05
CA LEU A 302 10.14 5.17 30.11
C LEU A 302 10.54 6.42 29.32
N ALA A 303 11.69 7.00 29.69
CA ALA A 303 12.23 8.17 29.03
C ALA A 303 12.69 7.85 27.58
N PRO A 304 12.64 8.84 26.67
CA PRO A 304 13.29 8.72 25.37
C PRO A 304 14.75 8.31 25.52
N GLY A 305 15.21 7.40 24.67
CA GLY A 305 16.57 6.86 24.70
C GLY A 305 16.72 5.55 25.47
N THR A 306 15.81 5.22 26.39
CA THR A 306 15.88 3.99 27.20
C THR A 306 15.78 2.74 26.32
N LEU A 307 16.66 1.76 26.57
CA LEU A 307 16.56 0.42 25.99
C LEU A 307 15.61 -0.42 26.81
N LEU A 308 14.82 -1.26 26.15
CA LEU A 308 13.89 -2.15 26.81
C LEU A 308 13.68 -3.47 26.07
N LYS A 309 13.27 -4.47 26.83
CA LYS A 309 12.67 -5.71 26.34
C LYS A 309 11.16 -5.57 26.45
N ILE A 310 10.43 -6.01 25.44
CA ILE A 310 8.96 -6.09 25.44
C ILE A 310 8.58 -7.55 25.20
N GLU A 311 7.59 -8.03 25.96
CA GLU A 311 6.94 -9.31 25.74
C GLU A 311 5.44 -9.12 25.59
N PHE A 312 4.87 -9.77 24.58
CA PHE A 312 3.43 -9.76 24.30
C PHE A 312 3.05 -11.05 23.58
N GLU A 313 1.76 -11.35 23.55
CA GLU A 313 1.20 -12.50 22.82
C GLU A 313 0.52 -12.01 21.54
N THR A 314 0.62 -12.81 20.47
CA THR A 314 -0.16 -12.61 19.24
C THR A 314 -1.51 -13.31 19.31
N GLU A 315 -2.36 -13.15 18.30
CA GLU A 315 -3.70 -13.75 18.22
C GLU A 315 -3.67 -15.29 18.38
N ASP A 316 -2.59 -15.95 17.95
CA ASP A 316 -2.35 -17.38 18.11
C ASP A 316 -1.85 -17.78 19.52
N LYS A 317 -1.88 -16.86 20.49
CA LYS A 317 -1.33 -16.99 21.85
C LYS A 317 0.16 -17.32 21.91
N SER A 318 0.89 -17.14 20.82
CA SER A 318 2.33 -17.35 20.83
C SER A 318 3.04 -16.15 21.47
N ARG A 319 3.92 -16.41 22.43
CA ARG A 319 4.70 -15.37 23.11
C ARG A 319 5.80 -14.85 22.19
N LEU A 320 5.82 -13.54 22.00
CA LEU A 320 6.85 -12.81 21.29
C LEU A 320 7.65 -11.95 22.26
N ALA A 321 8.98 -11.99 22.10
CA ALA A 321 9.91 -11.13 22.80
C ALA A 321 10.70 -10.29 21.79
N VAL A 322 10.76 -8.99 22.01
CA VAL A 322 11.48 -8.03 21.17
C VAL A 322 12.30 -7.08 22.03
N PHE A 323 13.44 -6.63 21.50
CA PHE A 323 14.23 -5.57 22.11
C PHE A 323 14.08 -4.29 21.31
N GLY A 324 13.99 -3.17 22.01
CA GLY A 324 13.81 -1.87 21.39
C GLY A 324 14.40 -0.72 22.19
N LYS A 325 14.30 0.46 21.59
CA LYS A 325 14.69 1.74 22.16
C LYS A 325 13.50 2.69 22.09
N VAL A 326 13.18 3.36 23.18
CA VAL A 326 12.19 4.44 23.18
C VAL A 326 12.74 5.59 22.33
N GLN A 327 12.01 5.96 21.28
CA GLN A 327 12.34 7.08 20.40
C GLN A 327 11.75 8.37 20.98
N THR A 328 10.45 8.36 21.27
CA THR A 328 9.71 9.47 21.83
C THR A 328 8.67 8.96 22.82
N THR A 329 8.25 9.84 23.73
CA THR A 329 7.20 9.57 24.70
C THR A 329 6.22 10.74 24.66
N ASP A 330 4.99 10.47 24.22
CA ASP A 330 3.92 11.47 24.14
C ASP A 330 3.04 11.37 25.38
N ARG A 331 2.52 12.50 25.85
CA ARG A 331 1.53 12.52 26.94
C ARG A 331 0.16 12.14 26.37
N ALA A 332 -0.52 11.21 27.03
CA ALA A 332 -1.89 10.83 26.73
C ALA A 332 -2.82 11.24 27.88
N PRO A 333 -4.14 11.41 27.63
CA PRO A 333 -5.11 11.67 28.68
C PRO A 333 -5.04 10.61 29.80
N GLY A 334 -5.37 10.99 31.04
CA GLY A 334 -5.52 10.04 32.16
C GLY A 334 -4.22 9.57 32.82
N ARG A 335 -3.17 10.41 32.88
CA ARG A 335 -1.82 10.08 33.41
C ARG A 335 -1.10 8.94 32.64
N PHE A 336 -1.54 8.63 31.43
CA PHE A 336 -0.85 7.68 30.57
C PHE A 336 0.19 8.39 29.68
N GLY A 337 1.21 7.65 29.27
CA GLY A 337 2.12 8.05 28.20
C GLY A 337 2.16 7.01 27.09
N ILE A 338 2.36 7.48 25.85
CA ILE A 338 2.53 6.62 24.68
C ILE A 338 4.02 6.64 24.31
N MET A 339 4.66 5.49 24.45
CA MET A 339 6.04 5.29 24.03
C MET A 339 6.08 4.83 22.58
N HIS A 340 6.79 5.55 21.73
CA HIS A 340 7.13 5.11 20.38
C HIS A 340 8.44 4.36 20.42
N ILE A 341 8.42 3.06 20.13
CA ILE A 341 9.56 2.18 20.34
C ILE A 341 10.07 1.66 19.00
N MET A 342 11.36 1.84 18.75
CA MET A 342 12.05 1.27 17.59
C MET A 342 12.71 -0.04 17.99
N PHE A 343 12.47 -1.11 17.23
CA PHE A 343 13.12 -2.38 17.47
C PHE A 343 14.61 -2.33 17.14
N THR A 344 15.43 -2.85 18.06
CA THR A 344 16.89 -2.93 17.93
C THR A 344 17.34 -4.34 17.61
N LYS A 345 16.68 -5.35 18.20
CA LYS A 345 16.96 -6.77 17.96
C LYS A 345 15.67 -7.58 18.04
N VAL A 346 15.39 -8.33 16.99
CA VAL A 346 14.25 -9.26 16.89
C VAL A 346 14.75 -10.53 16.21
N SER A 347 14.37 -11.70 16.72
CA SER A 347 14.69 -12.97 16.05
C SER A 347 13.99 -13.03 14.69
N ARG A 348 14.55 -13.76 13.72
CA ARG A 348 13.95 -13.85 12.38
C ARG A 348 12.54 -14.44 12.41
N SER A 349 12.34 -15.46 13.24
CA SER A 349 11.02 -16.06 13.48
C SER A 349 10.02 -15.04 14.04
N ASN A 350 10.38 -14.27 15.07
CA ASN A 350 9.50 -13.24 15.63
C ASN A 350 9.22 -12.12 14.61
N LEU A 351 10.22 -11.74 13.82
CA LEU A 351 10.06 -10.71 12.79
C LEU A 351 9.10 -11.16 11.69
N ASN A 352 9.20 -12.42 11.26
CA ASN A 352 8.29 -13.00 10.28
C ASN A 352 6.87 -13.07 10.81
N ARG A 353 6.66 -13.45 12.08
CA ARG A 353 5.34 -13.42 12.74
C ARG A 353 4.75 -12.01 12.79
N ILE A 354 5.54 -11.02 13.18
CA ILE A 354 5.12 -9.61 13.15
C ILE A 354 4.74 -9.19 11.73
N GLN A 355 5.52 -9.58 10.72
CA GLN A 355 5.23 -9.27 9.32
C GLN A 355 3.95 -9.97 8.84
N SER A 356 3.75 -11.23 9.20
CA SER A 356 2.51 -11.95 8.89
C SER A 356 1.29 -11.23 9.44
N PHE A 357 1.32 -10.81 10.71
CA PHE A 357 0.25 -10.05 11.34
C PHE A 357 -0.02 -8.73 10.60
N VAL A 358 1.03 -7.93 10.38
CA VAL A 358 0.95 -6.60 9.76
C VAL A 358 0.41 -6.66 8.33
N TYR A 359 0.79 -7.69 7.57
CA TYR A 359 0.32 -7.87 6.18
C TYR A 359 -0.97 -8.69 6.07
N GLY A 360 -1.56 -9.15 7.17
CA GLY A 360 -2.76 -10.00 7.15
C GLY A 360 -2.52 -11.33 6.41
N VAL A 361 -1.35 -11.93 6.58
CA VAL A 361 -1.01 -13.23 5.98
C VAL A 361 -1.58 -14.38 6.80
N ASP A 362 -1.51 -14.30 8.13
CA ASP A 362 -1.95 -15.37 9.03
C ASP A 362 -3.46 -15.31 9.37
N SER A 363 -4.17 -14.29 8.89
CA SER A 363 -5.62 -14.15 9.11
C SER A 363 -6.40 -15.13 8.23
N ASP A 364 -6.50 -16.38 8.68
CA ASP A 364 -7.48 -17.38 8.24
C ASP A 364 -8.75 -17.37 9.12
N LEU A 365 -8.96 -16.31 9.90
CA LEU A 365 -10.13 -16.14 10.77
C LEU A 365 -10.70 -14.73 10.59
N SER A 366 -11.50 -14.58 9.53
CA SER A 366 -12.55 -13.56 9.44
C SER A 366 -13.77 -14.20 8.82
#